data_AF-A0A7X7PMH9-F1
#
_entry.id   AF-A0A7X7PMH9-F1
#
_cell.length_a   1.000
_cell.length_b   1.000
_cell.length_c   1.000
_cell.angle_alpha   90.00
_cell.angle_beta   90.00
_cell.angle_gamma   90.00
#
_symmetry.space_group_name_H-M   'P 1'
#
loop_
_entity.id
_entity.type
_entity.pdbx_description
1 polymer ?
#
loop_
_entity_poly.entity_id
_entity_poly.type
_entity_poly.pdbx_seq_one_letter_code
_entity_poly.pdbx_strand_id
1 'polypeptide(L)'
;MRRLAHQQGSGLILIIGVVAALAILGATLVVFTNNYQHNTYQDRIRAKTFNVAEAAIDAGMGALSAKWPTAAGAGPDVSTAALTAFRSQFTPEENPDPVVSAFVNIEYYDNLTPIDKTITWDKGSSTDPNAPDDRMWLVAQVGMGTKAARIQTLVERTYFESGIPRGVALYTGGNLLSNGGGNNP
;
A
#
# COMPACT_ATOMS: atom_id res chain seq x y z
N MET A 1 -79.12 26.76 4.03
CA MET A 1 -77.93 25.98 3.67
C MET A 1 -76.69 26.80 4.01
N ARG A 2 -76.03 26.49 5.12
CA ARG A 2 -74.97 27.32 5.72
C ARG A 2 -73.63 26.89 5.08
N ARG A 3 -73.04 27.74 4.25
CA ARG A 3 -71.75 27.46 3.58
C ARG A 3 -70.61 27.54 4.62
N LEU A 4 -69.91 26.42 4.82
CA LEU A 4 -68.72 26.29 5.68
C LEU A 4 -67.49 26.91 4.99
N ALA A 5 -67.47 28.22 4.78
CA ALA A 5 -66.33 28.93 4.18
C ALA A 5 -65.06 28.89 5.07
N HIS A 6 -65.21 28.60 6.36
CA HIS A 6 -64.12 28.60 7.35
C HIS A 6 -63.36 27.27 7.49
N GLN A 7 -63.83 26.18 6.88
CA GLN A 7 -63.15 24.86 6.94
C GLN A 7 -62.24 24.57 5.74
N GLN A 8 -62.42 25.30 4.62
CA GLN A 8 -61.58 25.10 3.42
C GLN A 8 -60.14 25.59 3.61
N GLY A 9 -59.93 26.66 4.41
CA GLY A 9 -58.60 27.19 4.69
C GLY A 9 -57.77 26.34 5.65
N SER A 10 -58.40 25.75 6.68
CA SER A 10 -57.68 24.91 7.65
C SER A 10 -57.25 23.57 7.07
N GLY A 11 -58.08 22.97 6.20
CA GLY A 11 -57.71 21.75 5.47
C GLY A 11 -56.52 21.96 4.52
N LEU A 12 -56.46 23.10 3.84
CA LEU A 12 -55.34 23.44 2.94
C LEU A 12 -54.03 23.60 3.73
N ILE A 13 -54.07 24.29 4.88
CA ILE A 13 -52.90 24.47 5.75
C ILE A 13 -52.40 23.11 6.29
N LEU A 14 -53.31 22.21 6.65
CA LEU A 14 -52.95 20.87 7.12
C LEU A 14 -52.25 20.07 6.02
N ILE A 15 -52.77 20.10 4.79
CA ILE A 15 -52.13 19.41 3.66
C ILE A 15 -50.75 20.00 3.35
N ILE A 16 -50.61 21.32 3.33
CA ILE A 16 -49.32 21.98 3.11
C ILE A 16 -48.34 21.62 4.23
N GLY A 17 -48.79 21.57 5.49
CA GLY A 17 -47.97 21.16 6.62
C GLY A 17 -47.48 19.72 6.51
N VAL A 18 -48.35 18.79 6.08
CA VAL A 18 -47.97 17.39 5.84
C VAL A 18 -46.99 17.27 4.67
N VAL A 19 -47.23 17.97 3.56
CA VAL A 19 -46.33 17.98 2.40
C VAL A 19 -44.97 18.57 2.76
N ALA A 20 -44.94 19.66 3.53
CA ALA A 20 -43.70 20.27 4.01
C ALA A 20 -42.93 19.31 4.94
N ALA A 21 -43.63 18.65 5.86
CA ALA A 21 -43.00 17.66 6.74
C ALA A 21 -42.41 16.48 5.95
N LEU A 22 -43.16 15.94 4.97
CA LEU A 22 -42.67 14.87 4.08
C LEU A 22 -41.48 15.33 3.22
N ALA A 23 -41.49 16.57 2.72
CA ALA A 23 -40.38 17.13 1.96
C ALA A 23 -39.12 17.28 2.81
N ILE A 24 -39.25 17.74 4.06
CA ILE A 24 -38.13 17.83 5.01
C ILE A 24 -37.59 16.42 5.32
N LEU A 25 -38.46 15.45 5.61
CA LEU A 25 -38.04 14.07 5.86
C LEU A 25 -37.32 13.47 4.64
N GLY A 26 -37.86 13.68 3.44
CA GLY A 26 -37.22 13.25 2.19
C GLY A 26 -35.84 13.88 1.99
N ALA A 27 -35.72 15.20 2.18
CA ALA A 27 -34.44 15.90 2.08
C ALA A 27 -33.42 15.39 3.12
N THR A 28 -33.85 15.19 4.37
CA THR A 28 -32.96 14.64 5.42
C THR A 28 -32.48 13.23 5.10
N LEU A 29 -33.33 12.37 4.55
CA LEU A 29 -32.96 11.02 4.14
C LEU A 29 -31.92 11.03 3.01
N VAL A 30 -32.06 11.92 2.03
CA VAL A 30 -31.08 12.08 0.94
C VAL A 30 -29.72 12.50 1.48
N VAL A 31 -29.68 13.52 2.35
CA VAL A 31 -28.42 13.98 2.97
C VAL A 31 -27.78 12.88 3.80
N PHE A 32 -28.57 12.18 4.62
CA PHE A 32 -28.09 11.07 5.43
C PHE A 32 -27.52 9.93 4.58
N THR A 33 -28.23 9.54 3.52
CA THR A 33 -27.80 8.49 2.59
C THR A 33 -26.50 8.88 1.88
N ASN A 34 -26.40 10.12 1.43
CA ASN A 34 -25.20 10.62 0.76
C ASN A 34 -23.99 10.60 1.71
N ASN A 35 -24.17 11.02 2.97
CA ASN A 35 -23.11 10.98 3.98
C ASN A 35 -22.66 9.53 4.27
N TYR A 36 -23.60 8.59 4.38
CA TYR A 36 -23.28 7.19 4.62
C TYR A 36 -22.51 6.57 3.45
N GLN A 37 -22.96 6.82 2.22
CA GLN A 37 -22.28 6.36 1.01
C GLN A 37 -20.88 6.96 0.88
N HIS A 38 -20.74 8.25 1.17
CA HIS A 38 -19.44 8.93 1.15
C HIS A 38 -18.48 8.32 2.18
N ASN A 39 -18.91 8.13 3.42
CA ASN A 39 -18.07 7.52 4.47
C ASN A 39 -17.66 6.09 4.10
N THR A 40 -18.62 5.29 3.62
CA THR A 40 -18.34 3.92 3.15
C THR A 40 -17.32 3.89 2.02
N TYR A 41 -17.42 4.84 1.08
CA TYR A 41 -16.45 4.99 0.00
C TYR A 41 -15.06 5.36 0.55
N GLN A 42 -14.97 6.33 1.47
CA GLN A 42 -13.70 6.74 2.07
C GLN A 42 -13.02 5.60 2.83
N ASP A 43 -13.78 4.79 3.56
CA ASP A 43 -13.26 3.63 4.29
C ASP A 43 -12.77 2.54 3.34
N ARG A 44 -13.51 2.29 2.25
CA ARG A 44 -13.08 1.36 1.20
C ARG A 44 -11.78 1.80 0.54
N ILE A 45 -11.66 3.09 0.18
CA ILE A 45 -10.43 3.63 -0.41
C ILE A 45 -9.26 3.50 0.58
N ARG A 46 -9.48 3.81 1.87
CA ARG A 46 -8.44 3.63 2.89
C ARG A 46 -7.96 2.19 2.99
N ALA A 47 -8.86 1.22 3.05
CA ALA A 47 -8.52 -0.20 3.11
C ALA A 47 -7.74 -0.65 1.86
N LYS A 48 -8.20 -0.26 0.66
CA LYS A 48 -7.50 -0.54 -0.59
C LYS A 48 -6.10 0.07 -0.62
N THR A 49 -5.95 1.32 -0.19
CA THR A 49 -4.66 2.00 -0.13
C THR A 49 -3.66 1.23 0.73
N PHE A 50 -4.13 0.66 1.85
CA PHE A 50 -3.30 -0.16 2.73
C PHE A 50 -2.92 -1.48 2.05
N ASN A 51 -3.86 -2.19 1.42
CA ASN A 51 -3.56 -3.42 0.69
C ASN A 51 -2.53 -3.21 -0.44
N VAL A 52 -2.63 -2.08 -1.17
CA VAL A 52 -1.65 -1.73 -2.22
C VAL A 52 -0.29 -1.38 -1.59
N ALA A 53 -0.28 -0.75 -0.40
CA ALA A 53 0.96 -0.50 0.33
C ALA A 53 1.63 -1.80 0.82
N GLU A 54 0.86 -2.80 1.25
CA GLU A 54 1.38 -4.14 1.57
C GLU A 54 1.97 -4.81 0.33
N ALA A 55 1.24 -4.80 -0.79
CA ALA A 55 1.75 -5.32 -2.06
C ALA A 55 3.05 -4.62 -2.50
N ALA A 56 3.17 -3.31 -2.26
CA ALA A 56 4.39 -2.56 -2.55
C ALA A 56 5.56 -2.94 -1.63
N ILE A 57 5.31 -3.20 -0.34
CA ILE A 57 6.32 -3.74 0.58
C ILE A 57 6.75 -5.14 0.14
N ASP A 58 5.82 -6.03 -0.20
CA ASP A 58 6.14 -7.38 -0.65
C ASP A 58 6.96 -7.37 -1.94
N ALA A 59 6.61 -6.49 -2.90
CA ALA A 59 7.40 -6.27 -4.09
C ALA A 59 8.81 -5.74 -3.76
N GLY A 60 8.93 -4.79 -2.84
CA GLY A 60 10.21 -4.26 -2.37
C GLY A 60 11.07 -5.32 -1.68
N MET A 61 10.46 -6.16 -0.84
CA MET A 61 11.14 -7.27 -0.16
C MET A 61 11.57 -8.35 -1.16
N GLY A 62 10.73 -8.67 -2.15
CA GLY A 62 11.08 -9.53 -3.28
C GLY A 62 12.28 -8.98 -4.05
N ALA A 63 12.29 -7.67 -4.34
CA ALA A 63 13.39 -7.03 -5.04
C ALA A 63 14.71 -7.03 -4.21
N LEU A 64 14.63 -6.77 -2.90
CA LEU A 64 15.79 -6.83 -2.00
C LEU A 64 16.34 -8.25 -1.84
N SER A 65 15.47 -9.26 -1.76
CA SER A 65 15.90 -10.67 -1.67
C SER A 65 16.59 -11.13 -2.96
N ALA A 66 16.14 -10.64 -4.13
CA ALA A 66 16.79 -10.92 -5.41
C ALA A 66 18.12 -10.18 -5.58
N LYS A 67 18.24 -8.95 -5.04
CA LYS A 67 19.41 -8.10 -5.23
C LYS A 67 19.71 -7.26 -3.98
N TRP A 68 20.36 -7.88 -3.00
CA TRP A 68 20.78 -7.18 -1.79
C TRP A 68 21.88 -6.14 -2.09
N PRO A 69 21.72 -4.86 -1.70
CA PRO A 69 22.70 -3.83 -2.00
C PRO A 69 23.91 -3.88 -1.05
N THR A 70 25.04 -4.42 -1.52
CA THR A 70 26.31 -4.41 -0.76
C THR A 70 27.17 -3.17 -1.04
N ALA A 71 26.77 -2.32 -1.98
CA ALA A 71 27.47 -1.09 -2.35
C ALA A 71 26.49 -0.09 -3.01
N ALA A 72 26.90 1.17 -3.10
CA ALA A 72 26.13 2.21 -3.77
C ALA A 72 25.78 1.82 -5.21
N GLY A 73 24.50 1.95 -5.59
CA GLY A 73 24.00 1.59 -6.92
C GLY A 73 23.86 0.09 -7.20
N ALA A 74 24.26 -0.78 -6.26
CA ALA A 74 24.12 -2.23 -6.41
C ALA A 74 22.75 -2.77 -6.00
N GLY A 75 21.81 -1.92 -5.56
CA GLY A 75 20.50 -2.33 -5.06
C GLY A 75 19.44 -2.60 -6.13
N PRO A 76 18.22 -2.96 -5.69
CA PRO A 76 17.09 -3.19 -6.57
C PRO A 76 16.67 -1.91 -7.31
N ASP A 77 16.06 -2.10 -8.48
CA ASP A 77 15.54 -1.02 -9.29
C ASP A 77 14.23 -0.49 -8.68
N VAL A 78 14.28 0.72 -8.15
CA VAL A 78 13.12 1.51 -7.68
C VAL A 78 12.92 2.76 -8.53
N SER A 79 13.39 2.74 -9.78
CA SER A 79 13.21 3.84 -10.73
C SER A 79 11.74 4.08 -11.07
N THR A 80 11.48 5.25 -11.66
CA THR A 80 10.16 5.60 -12.17
C THR A 80 9.59 4.55 -13.13
N ALA A 81 10.44 3.86 -13.90
CA ALA A 81 10.01 2.80 -14.81
C ALA A 81 9.49 1.58 -14.04
N ALA A 82 10.21 1.12 -13.01
CA ALA A 82 9.78 0.03 -12.15
C ALA A 82 8.48 0.36 -11.40
N LEU A 83 8.36 1.59 -10.88
CA LEU A 83 7.13 2.05 -10.20
C LEU A 83 5.95 2.19 -11.16
N THR A 84 6.19 2.56 -12.42
CA THR A 84 5.16 2.58 -13.48
C THR A 84 4.71 1.15 -13.82
N ALA A 85 5.64 0.20 -13.90
CA ALA A 85 5.30 -1.21 -14.11
C ALA A 85 4.46 -1.76 -12.94
N PHE A 86 4.79 -1.42 -11.69
CA PHE A 86 3.96 -1.76 -10.53
C PHE A 86 2.56 -1.15 -10.64
N ARG A 87 2.45 0.16 -10.95
CA ARG A 87 1.16 0.85 -11.14
C ARG A 87 0.27 0.15 -12.17
N SER A 88 0.86 -0.41 -13.23
CA SER A 88 0.11 -1.06 -14.32
C SER A 88 -0.63 -2.34 -13.92
N GLN A 89 -0.31 -2.92 -12.75
CA GLN A 89 -1.00 -4.09 -12.20
C GLN A 89 -2.37 -3.75 -11.58
N PHE A 90 -2.66 -2.46 -11.40
CA PHE A 90 -3.88 -1.98 -10.76
C PHE A 90 -4.76 -1.22 -11.75
N THR A 91 -6.06 -1.49 -11.74
CA THR A 91 -7.01 -0.75 -12.60
C THR A 91 -7.30 0.63 -12.00
N PRO A 92 -7.36 1.70 -12.81
CA PRO A 92 -7.72 3.05 -12.33
C PRO A 92 -9.14 3.14 -11.72
N GLU A 93 -10.07 2.30 -12.17
CA GLU A 93 -11.45 2.29 -11.69
C GLU A 93 -11.54 1.83 -10.23
N GLU A 94 -10.73 0.84 -9.87
CA GLU A 94 -10.67 0.32 -8.51
C GLU A 94 -9.63 1.02 -7.65
N ASN A 95 -8.58 1.53 -8.29
CA ASN A 95 -7.43 2.15 -7.67
C ASN A 95 -7.15 3.51 -8.33
N PRO A 96 -7.96 4.54 -7.99
CA PRO A 96 -7.87 5.84 -8.62
C PRO A 96 -6.52 6.50 -8.32
N ASP A 97 -6.04 7.26 -9.30
CA ASP A 97 -4.79 7.99 -9.13
C ASP A 97 -4.87 9.01 -7.98
N PRO A 98 -3.77 9.20 -7.24
CA PRO A 98 -3.70 10.18 -6.17
C PRO A 98 -3.83 11.62 -6.67
N VAL A 99 -4.39 12.49 -5.82
CA VAL A 99 -4.57 13.92 -6.14
C VAL A 99 -3.30 14.74 -5.88
N VAL A 100 -2.42 14.27 -4.97
CA VAL A 100 -1.32 15.10 -4.43
C VAL A 100 0.04 14.40 -4.33
N SER A 101 0.11 13.08 -4.51
CA SER A 101 1.34 12.28 -4.36
C SER A 101 1.55 11.34 -5.55
N ALA A 102 2.67 10.62 -5.60
CA ALA A 102 2.81 9.48 -6.50
C ALA A 102 1.88 8.33 -6.06
N PHE A 103 1.50 7.45 -7.00
CA PHE A 103 0.68 6.27 -6.69
C PHE A 103 1.42 5.30 -5.78
N VAL A 104 2.69 5.05 -6.08
CA VAL A 104 3.58 4.22 -5.27
C VAL A 104 4.97 4.87 -5.23
N ASN A 105 5.62 4.79 -4.08
CA ASN A 105 7.01 5.12 -3.87
C ASN A 105 7.60 4.03 -2.97
N ILE A 106 8.72 3.45 -3.39
CA ILE A 106 9.45 2.43 -2.63
C ILE A 106 10.86 2.96 -2.39
N GLU A 107 11.24 3.05 -1.12
CA GLU A 107 12.55 3.50 -0.67
C GLU A 107 13.19 2.40 0.18
N TYR A 108 14.49 2.22 0.05
CA TYR A 108 15.27 1.39 0.95
C TYR A 108 16.54 2.14 1.36
N TYR A 109 16.93 2.01 2.62
CA TYR A 109 18.10 2.69 3.16
C TYR A 109 18.64 1.95 4.39
N ASP A 110 19.90 2.22 4.71
CA ASP A 110 20.60 1.54 5.79
C ASP A 110 20.04 1.88 7.19
N ASN A 111 20.30 1.01 8.17
CA ASN A 111 19.82 1.18 9.54
C ASN A 111 20.74 2.03 10.44
N LEU A 112 21.73 2.71 9.83
CA LEU A 112 22.72 3.54 10.51
C LEU A 112 22.12 4.55 11.49
N THR A 113 22.92 4.88 12.50
CA THR A 113 22.62 5.96 13.44
C THR A 113 23.73 7.01 13.38
N PRO A 114 23.44 8.26 12.97
CA PRO A 114 22.13 8.78 12.55
C PRO A 114 21.63 8.19 11.22
N ILE A 115 20.31 8.18 11.03
CA ILE A 115 19.68 7.69 9.80
C ILE A 115 20.02 8.64 8.64
N ASP A 116 20.61 8.09 7.59
CA ASP A 116 20.83 8.77 6.32
C ASP A 116 20.16 7.99 5.18
N LYS A 117 19.05 8.53 4.66
CA LYS A 117 18.27 7.91 3.58
C LYS A 117 18.99 7.86 2.24
N THR A 118 20.11 8.58 2.09
CA THR A 118 20.91 8.55 0.87
C THR A 118 21.80 7.30 0.79
N ILE A 119 22.00 6.62 1.92
CA ILE A 119 22.75 5.37 1.99
C ILE A 119 21.80 4.23 1.64
N THR A 120 21.74 3.92 0.35
CA THR A 120 20.90 2.86 -0.22
C THR A 120 21.64 1.52 -0.33
N TRP A 121 22.56 1.25 0.58
CA TRP A 121 23.26 -0.03 0.66
C TRP A 121 23.56 -0.36 2.12
N ASP A 122 23.72 -1.65 2.41
CA ASP A 122 24.10 -2.13 3.73
C ASP A 122 25.55 -1.76 3.99
N LYS A 123 25.75 -0.66 4.72
CA LYS A 123 27.06 -0.13 5.08
C LYS A 123 27.40 -0.55 6.51
N GLY A 124 26.42 -0.54 7.41
CA GLY A 124 26.56 -1.09 8.74
C GLY A 124 25.57 -0.54 9.76
N SER A 125 25.92 -0.69 11.02
CA SER A 125 25.00 -0.49 12.14
C SER A 125 25.34 0.73 13.01
N SER A 126 24.48 1.00 13.99
CA SER A 126 24.76 1.98 15.05
C SER A 126 25.97 1.61 15.91
N THR A 127 26.30 0.32 16.01
CA THR A 127 27.45 -0.18 16.78
C THR A 127 28.74 -0.21 15.98
N ASP A 128 28.65 -0.45 14.67
CA ASP A 128 29.79 -0.39 13.74
C ASP A 128 29.34 0.19 12.38
N PRO A 129 29.60 1.48 12.13
CA PRO A 129 29.12 2.18 10.92
C PRO A 129 29.79 1.76 9.61
N ASN A 130 30.78 0.86 9.66
CA ASN A 130 31.50 0.40 8.47
C ASN A 130 31.49 -1.13 8.32
N ALA A 131 30.81 -1.85 9.21
CA ALA A 131 30.61 -3.29 9.11
C ALA A 131 29.14 -3.57 8.78
N PRO A 132 28.84 -4.10 7.58
CA PRO A 132 27.50 -4.50 7.17
C PRO A 132 26.85 -5.42 8.21
N ASP A 133 25.59 -5.18 8.53
CA ASP A 133 24.84 -5.93 9.54
C ASP A 133 23.64 -6.71 8.96
N ASP A 134 23.58 -6.81 7.63
CA ASP A 134 22.55 -7.50 6.87
C ASP A 134 21.14 -6.95 7.14
N ARG A 135 21.01 -5.70 7.63
CA ARG A 135 19.72 -5.09 7.97
C ARG A 135 19.50 -3.74 7.30
N MET A 136 18.32 -3.56 6.73
CA MET A 136 17.96 -2.31 6.05
C MET A 136 16.51 -1.93 6.30
N TRP A 137 16.21 -0.64 6.26
CA TRP A 137 14.84 -0.17 6.21
C TRP A 137 14.28 -0.30 4.80
N LEU A 138 13.07 -0.83 4.71
CA LEU A 138 12.24 -0.79 3.51
C LEU A 138 10.98 0.02 3.82
N VAL A 139 10.68 0.98 2.96
CA VAL A 139 9.54 1.89 3.10
C VAL A 139 8.75 1.87 1.81
N ALA A 140 7.44 1.63 1.91
CA ALA A 140 6.51 1.85 0.82
C ALA A 140 5.52 2.93 1.22
N GLN A 141 5.28 3.87 0.30
CA GLN A 141 4.24 4.87 0.41
C GLN A 141 3.34 4.78 -0.81
N VAL A 142 2.05 4.70 -0.58
CA VAL A 142 1.04 4.59 -1.63
C VAL A 142 0.00 5.69 -1.47
N GLY A 143 -0.40 6.29 -2.58
CA GLY A 143 -1.47 7.28 -2.66
C GLY A 143 -2.60 6.80 -3.56
N MET A 144 -3.84 6.94 -3.10
CA MET A 144 -5.05 6.62 -3.88
C MET A 144 -6.14 7.65 -3.61
N GLY A 145 -6.51 8.41 -4.65
CA GLY A 145 -7.42 9.55 -4.52
C GLY A 145 -6.95 10.54 -3.44
N THR A 146 -7.73 10.69 -2.37
CA THR A 146 -7.45 11.58 -1.23
C THR A 146 -6.84 10.86 -0.02
N LYS A 147 -6.52 9.57 -0.15
CA LYS A 147 -5.91 8.77 0.92
C LYS A 147 -4.47 8.40 0.58
N ALA A 148 -3.69 8.20 1.62
CA ALA A 148 -2.34 7.68 1.53
C ALA A 148 -2.09 6.69 2.67
N ALA A 149 -1.26 5.70 2.40
CA ALA A 149 -0.75 4.77 3.39
C ALA A 149 0.77 4.70 3.28
N ARG A 150 1.44 4.52 4.42
CA ARG A 150 2.88 4.34 4.50
C ARG A 150 3.18 3.17 5.42
N ILE A 151 3.97 2.23 4.94
CA ILE A 151 4.47 1.10 5.71
C ILE A 151 6.00 1.20 5.73
N GLN A 152 6.58 0.97 6.89
CA GLN A 152 8.03 0.93 7.09
C GLN A 152 8.36 -0.34 7.88
N THR A 153 9.31 -1.11 7.38
CA THR A 153 9.74 -2.36 8.00
C THR A 153 11.27 -2.46 7.97
N LEU A 154 11.84 -3.06 9.01
CA LEU A 154 13.26 -3.41 9.05
C LEU A 154 13.38 -4.82 8.50
N VAL A 155 14.09 -4.98 7.38
CA VAL A 155 14.34 -6.28 6.76
C VAL A 155 15.75 -6.76 7.11
N GLU A 156 15.88 -8.07 7.27
CA GLU A 156 17.15 -8.74 7.52
C GLU A 156 17.42 -9.74 6.40
N ARG A 157 18.65 -9.80 5.89
CA ARG A 157 19.07 -10.81 4.94
C ARG A 157 19.44 -12.09 5.68
N THR A 158 18.69 -13.15 5.42
CA THR A 158 19.00 -14.49 5.94
C THR A 158 19.39 -15.42 4.81
N TYR A 159 20.45 -16.19 5.01
CA TYR A 159 20.88 -17.23 4.08
C TYR A 159 20.15 -18.53 4.37
N PHE A 160 19.53 -19.11 3.34
CA PHE A 160 19.05 -20.49 3.44
C PHE A 160 20.24 -21.44 3.24
N GLU A 161 20.60 -22.17 4.29
CA GLU A 161 21.63 -23.18 4.20
C GLU A 161 21.04 -24.42 3.50
N SER A 162 21.25 -24.54 2.18
CA SER A 162 20.89 -25.75 1.43
C SER A 162 21.92 -26.85 1.71
N GLY A 163 22.04 -27.25 2.97
CA GLY A 163 22.83 -28.42 3.35
C GLY A 163 22.14 -29.67 2.80
N ILE A 164 22.46 -30.04 1.56
CA ILE A 164 22.01 -31.31 0.99
C ILE A 164 22.70 -32.41 1.80
N PRO A 165 21.96 -33.28 2.50
CA PRO A 165 22.58 -34.33 3.28
C PRO A 165 23.48 -35.19 2.38
N ARG A 166 24.67 -35.54 2.89
CA ARG A 166 25.60 -36.40 2.14
C ARG A 166 24.88 -37.72 1.81
N GLY A 167 24.94 -38.14 0.55
CA GLY A 167 24.32 -39.39 0.08
C GLY A 167 22.93 -39.24 -0.55
N VAL A 168 22.39 -38.02 -0.69
CA VAL A 168 21.14 -37.78 -1.43
C VAL A 168 21.44 -37.58 -2.92
N ALA A 169 20.83 -38.40 -3.77
CA ALA A 169 20.88 -38.21 -5.22
C ALA A 169 19.92 -37.09 -5.64
N LEU A 170 20.45 -36.09 -6.34
CA LEU A 170 19.66 -35.02 -6.94
C LEU A 170 19.33 -35.42 -8.38
N TYR A 171 18.05 -35.57 -8.69
CA TYR A 171 17.59 -35.72 -10.05
C TYR A 171 16.94 -34.42 -10.51
N THR A 172 17.38 -33.92 -11.65
CA THR A 172 16.76 -32.81 -12.37
C THR A 172 16.37 -33.30 -13.75
N GLY A 173 15.22 -32.86 -14.27
CA GLY A 173 14.85 -33.09 -15.67
C GLY A 173 15.50 -32.10 -16.65
N GLY A 174 16.42 -31.24 -16.19
CA GLY A 174 17.06 -30.18 -16.98
C GLY A 174 18.49 -29.85 -16.54
N ASN A 175 19.06 -28.72 -16.96
CA ASN A 175 20.42 -28.35 -16.57
C ASN A 175 20.50 -27.92 -15.09
N LEU A 176 21.35 -28.59 -14.31
CA LEU A 176 21.79 -28.13 -12.99
C LEU A 176 23.09 -27.31 -13.15
N LEU A 177 23.03 -26.03 -12.81
CA LEU A 177 24.22 -25.20 -12.59
C LEU A 177 24.60 -25.29 -11.12
N SER A 178 25.68 -26.00 -10.81
CA SER A 178 26.24 -26.13 -9.46
C SER A 178 27.55 -25.36 -9.38
N ASN A 179 27.55 -24.22 -8.69
CA ASN A 179 28.78 -23.50 -8.33
C ASN A 179 29.16 -23.89 -6.90
N GLY A 180 29.75 -25.07 -6.75
CA GLY A 180 30.35 -25.52 -5.49
C GLY A 180 31.76 -24.94 -5.33
N GLY A 181 31.93 -23.99 -4.41
CA GLY A 181 33.25 -23.55 -3.93
C GLY A 181 33.87 -24.60 -3.01
N GLY A 182 34.33 -25.72 -3.56
CA GLY A 182 34.91 -26.81 -2.78
C GLY A 182 36.40 -26.61 -2.52
N ASN A 183 36.79 -26.43 -1.25
CA ASN A 183 38.13 -26.79 -0.79
C ASN A 183 38.17 -28.31 -0.60
N ASN A 184 38.80 -29.01 -1.54
CA ASN A 184 38.96 -30.46 -1.51
C ASN A 184 40.31 -30.78 -0.83
N PRO A 185 40.37 -31.50 0.30
CA PRO A 185 41.62 -32.05 0.83
C PRO A 185 42.19 -33.15 -0.07
#